data_AF-A0AAN8EYT3-F1
#
_entry.id   AF-A0AAN8EYT3-F1
#
_cell.length_a   1.000
_cell.length_b   1.000
_cell.length_c   1.000
_cell.angle_alpha   90.00
_cell.angle_beta   90.00
_cell.angle_gamma   90.00
#
_symmetry.space_group_name_H-M   'P 1'
#
loop_
_entity.id
_entity.type
_entity.pdbx_description
1 polymer ?
#
loop_
_entity_poly.entity_id
_entity_poly.type
_entity_poly.pdbx_seq_one_letter_code
_entity_poly.pdbx_strand_id
1 'polypeptide(L)'
;STLSSSNNVRHVDFRCPGDIEINGQHMMCGVKVPLGEIVPNTPLTSYSFISLFDLSRLITVSTQSHIPENIRLARLLDNSYDNITASSLGLAMSFYRSRCIHVALASAADAGTTVAGFPPRSNMDPYNLSQMYDVAVQYANDHPWSSNSWLTIKPRRTLLLLPEGFGDVLRCFEAGGISARTVIVPEDIESDWFAEEWSAIIMISSGQYADLPRWKNAWFLLMKAVSAGSDLIMLPGPRDCQDWGKTVDLLRDIAEETSAQRPSLKQKIRCLLPLKSHHSMADAPFDILADKINLVTGRHFTQSAAKRFWSATLRQHSAILRMPQCKRLPEHKKFDGRDSHQQNLPDQGESVPITTEYIEFAPE
;
A
#
# COMPACT_ATOMS: atom_id res chain seq x y z
N SER A 1 18.26 -23.90 12.73
CA SER A 1 18.57 -22.95 11.65
C SER A 1 19.50 -21.89 12.19
N THR A 2 20.54 -21.50 11.45
CA THR A 2 21.35 -20.33 11.80
C THR A 2 20.53 -19.07 11.56
N LEU A 3 20.29 -18.29 12.61
CA LEU A 3 19.33 -17.17 12.61
C LEU A 3 19.87 -15.92 11.91
N SER A 4 21.17 -15.62 11.92
CA SER A 4 21.72 -14.56 11.06
C SER A 4 23.20 -14.81 10.83
N SER A 5 23.73 -14.41 9.66
CA SER A 5 25.16 -14.51 9.37
C SER A 5 25.62 -13.38 8.46
N SER A 6 26.60 -12.60 8.91
CA SER A 6 27.30 -11.60 8.09
C SER A 6 28.32 -12.22 7.13
N ASN A 7 28.73 -13.46 7.38
CA ASN A 7 29.83 -14.11 6.65
C ASN A 7 29.34 -15.15 5.64
N ASN A 8 28.07 -15.57 5.75
CA ASN A 8 27.46 -16.47 4.78
C ASN A 8 26.86 -15.66 3.63
N VAL A 9 27.43 -15.81 2.43
CA VAL A 9 26.96 -15.15 1.19
C VAL A 9 25.52 -15.47 0.82
N ARG A 10 24.97 -16.60 1.30
CA ARG A 10 23.57 -16.99 1.12
C ARG A 10 22.63 -16.43 2.20
N HIS A 11 23.06 -15.41 2.93
CA HIS A 11 22.24 -14.73 3.94
C HIS A 11 21.97 -13.28 3.53
N VAL A 12 20.77 -12.75 3.80
CA VAL A 12 20.44 -11.33 3.51
C VAL A 12 21.28 -10.33 4.31
N ASP A 13 21.79 -10.76 5.46
CA ASP A 13 22.70 -9.95 6.29
C ASP A 13 24.17 -10.07 5.89
N PHE A 14 24.50 -10.81 4.81
CA PHE A 14 25.86 -10.93 4.30
C PHE A 14 26.49 -9.54 4.11
N ARG A 15 27.71 -9.38 4.63
CA ARG A 15 28.51 -8.17 4.48
C ARG A 15 29.69 -8.49 3.58
N CYS A 16 29.75 -7.81 2.44
CA CYS A 16 30.86 -7.96 1.51
C CYS A 16 32.18 -7.53 2.19
N PRO A 17 33.22 -8.39 2.23
CA PRO A 17 34.51 -8.02 2.83
C PRO A 17 35.22 -6.91 2.04
N GLY A 18 34.93 -6.77 0.75
CA GLY A 18 35.45 -5.72 -0.12
C GLY A 18 36.31 -6.28 -1.26
N ASP A 19 36.92 -7.44 -1.07
CA ASP A 19 37.78 -8.08 -2.04
C ASP A 19 37.88 -9.59 -1.80
N ILE A 20 38.43 -10.32 -2.77
CA ILE A 20 38.72 -11.74 -2.69
C ILE A 20 39.96 -12.08 -3.52
N GLU A 21 40.70 -13.11 -3.11
CA GLU A 21 41.74 -13.71 -3.92
C GLU A 21 41.25 -15.07 -4.47
N ILE A 22 41.26 -15.23 -5.79
CA ILE A 22 40.86 -16.47 -6.47
C ILE A 22 41.89 -16.78 -7.54
N ASN A 23 42.46 -17.99 -7.50
CA ASN A 23 43.48 -18.45 -8.46
C ASN A 23 44.66 -17.47 -8.60
N GLY A 24 45.09 -16.84 -7.50
CA GLY A 24 46.16 -15.85 -7.48
C GLY A 24 45.80 -14.49 -8.08
N GLN A 25 44.54 -14.25 -8.44
CA GLN A 25 44.04 -12.96 -8.87
C GLN A 25 43.28 -12.29 -7.71
N HIS A 26 43.67 -11.05 -7.41
CA HIS A 26 42.97 -10.20 -6.46
C HIS A 26 41.86 -9.42 -7.17
N MET A 27 40.62 -9.59 -6.71
CA MET A 27 39.45 -8.93 -7.27
C MET A 27 38.75 -8.07 -6.22
N MET A 28 38.48 -6.81 -6.57
CA MET A 28 37.78 -5.84 -5.73
C MET A 28 36.27 -5.84 -6.01
N CYS A 29 35.46 -5.78 -4.96
CA CYS A 29 34.01 -5.58 -5.06
C CYS A 29 33.67 -4.08 -5.13
N GLY A 30 32.72 -3.72 -5.99
CA GLY A 30 32.21 -2.36 -6.15
C GLY A 30 30.94 -2.06 -5.35
N VAL A 31 30.73 -2.73 -4.20
CA VAL A 31 29.52 -2.59 -3.35
C VAL A 31 29.52 -1.30 -2.54
N LYS A 32 30.70 -0.82 -2.12
CA LYS A 32 30.86 0.35 -1.25
C LYS A 32 30.59 1.63 -2.04
N VAL A 33 29.31 1.95 -2.21
CA VAL A 33 28.82 3.18 -2.84
C VAL A 33 27.84 3.90 -1.91
N PRO A 34 27.74 5.23 -1.99
CA PRO A 34 26.72 6.00 -1.29
C PRO A 34 25.31 5.64 -1.80
N LEU A 35 24.31 5.71 -0.91
CA LEU A 35 22.90 5.40 -1.25
C LEU A 35 22.38 6.25 -2.42
N GLY A 36 22.85 7.49 -2.57
CA GLY A 36 22.47 8.39 -3.65
C GLY A 36 22.82 7.87 -5.06
N GLU A 37 23.77 6.94 -5.19
CA GLU A 37 24.07 6.28 -6.48
C GLU A 37 23.02 5.22 -6.86
N ILE A 38 22.24 4.73 -5.90
CA ILE A 38 21.23 3.69 -6.09
C ILE A 38 19.83 4.26 -6.05
N VAL A 39 19.58 5.21 -5.14
CA VAL A 39 18.30 5.86 -4.90
C VAL A 39 18.43 7.35 -5.23
N PRO A 40 18.05 7.76 -6.45
CA PRO A 40 18.08 9.15 -6.87
C PRO A 40 17.23 10.03 -5.95
N ASN A 41 17.70 11.26 -5.69
CA ASN A 41 17.01 12.26 -4.86
C ASN A 41 16.71 11.82 -3.42
N THR A 42 17.38 10.78 -2.91
CA THR A 42 17.29 10.42 -1.49
C THR A 42 17.82 11.56 -0.62
N PRO A 43 17.18 11.89 0.52
CA PRO A 43 17.70 12.89 1.46
C PRO A 43 19.02 12.43 2.13
N LEU A 44 19.33 11.13 2.07
CA LEU A 44 20.51 10.51 2.65
C LEU A 44 21.53 10.14 1.56
N THR A 45 21.91 11.12 0.73
CA THR A 45 22.76 10.87 -0.46
C THR A 45 24.06 10.15 -0.13
N SER A 46 24.76 10.54 0.93
CA SER A 46 26.05 9.96 1.33
C SER A 46 25.95 8.77 2.29
N TYR A 47 24.75 8.29 2.60
CA TYR A 47 24.57 7.21 3.58
C TYR A 47 25.03 5.87 3.02
N SER A 48 25.79 5.11 3.81
CA SER A 48 26.27 3.78 3.43
C SER A 48 25.34 2.69 3.94
N PHE A 49 25.11 1.68 3.13
CA PHE A 49 24.47 0.43 3.53
C PHE A 49 25.51 -0.69 3.61
N ILE A 50 25.23 -1.71 4.41
CA ILE A 50 26.25 -2.75 4.72
C ILE A 50 25.88 -4.17 4.28
N SER A 51 24.63 -4.40 3.89
CA SER A 51 24.14 -5.71 3.46
C SER A 51 23.03 -5.61 2.42
N LEU A 52 22.65 -6.75 1.85
CA LEU A 52 21.46 -6.90 0.99
C LEU A 52 20.19 -6.45 1.73
N PHE A 53 20.04 -6.89 2.98
CA PHE A 53 18.93 -6.52 3.84
C PHE A 53 18.84 -5.00 4.03
N ASP A 54 19.95 -4.35 4.40
CA ASP A 54 19.95 -2.92 4.70
C ASP A 54 19.61 -2.08 3.47
N LEU A 55 20.17 -2.43 2.31
CA LEU A 55 19.80 -1.78 1.04
C LEU A 55 18.32 -1.99 0.71
N SER A 56 17.81 -3.22 0.84
CA SER A 56 16.40 -3.53 0.61
C SER A 56 15.46 -2.74 1.54
N ARG A 57 15.84 -2.57 2.81
CA ARG A 57 15.09 -1.78 3.78
C ARG A 57 15.05 -0.31 3.38
N LEU A 58 16.19 0.26 3.00
CA LEU A 58 16.28 1.66 2.55
C LEU A 58 15.42 1.90 1.29
N ILE A 59 15.44 0.98 0.32
CA ILE A 59 14.56 1.02 -0.86
C ILE A 59 13.09 0.92 -0.46
N THR A 60 12.75 0.00 0.45
CA THR A 60 11.38 -0.19 0.96
C THR A 60 10.83 1.07 1.60
N VAL A 61 11.61 1.76 2.42
CA VAL A 61 11.21 3.02 3.06
C VAL A 61 11.12 4.15 2.02
N SER A 62 12.07 4.21 1.10
CA SER A 62 12.11 5.23 0.03
C SER A 62 10.88 5.19 -0.88
N THR A 63 10.29 4.01 -1.07
CA THR A 63 9.09 3.81 -1.90
C THR A 63 7.78 4.04 -1.14
N GLN A 64 7.82 4.38 0.15
CA GLN A 64 6.59 4.65 0.92
C GLN A 64 5.97 5.99 0.55
N SER A 65 4.75 5.94 0.01
CA SER A 65 4.00 7.12 -0.47
C SER A 65 3.10 7.74 0.60
N HIS A 66 2.67 6.95 1.60
CA HIS A 66 1.66 7.36 2.58
C HIS A 66 2.19 8.20 3.75
N ILE A 67 3.52 8.33 3.91
CA ILE A 67 4.13 9.05 5.03
C ILE A 67 4.69 10.42 4.62
N PRO A 68 4.68 11.40 5.53
CA PRO A 68 5.43 12.65 5.39
C PRO A 68 6.95 12.44 5.25
N GLU A 69 7.65 13.39 4.63
CA GLU A 69 9.09 13.30 4.35
C GLU A 69 9.93 13.16 5.62
N ASN A 70 9.59 13.93 6.66
CA ASN A 70 10.30 13.89 7.95
C ASN A 70 10.18 12.51 8.62
N ILE A 71 9.03 11.85 8.50
CA ILE A 71 8.84 10.48 9.02
C ILE A 71 9.60 9.47 8.16
N ARG A 72 9.62 9.65 6.83
CA ARG A 72 10.41 8.81 5.93
C ARG A 72 11.90 8.89 6.27
N LEU A 73 12.42 10.09 6.47
CA LEU A 73 13.81 10.32 6.89
C LEU A 73 14.12 9.64 8.22
N ALA A 74 13.23 9.78 9.22
CA ALA A 74 13.39 9.11 10.49
C ALA A 74 13.43 7.58 10.33
N ARG A 75 12.57 6.99 9.50
CA ARG A 75 12.56 5.54 9.21
C ARG A 75 13.78 5.06 8.44
N LEU A 76 14.35 5.88 7.56
CA LEU A 76 15.60 5.54 6.88
C LEU A 76 16.76 5.38 7.87
N LEU A 77 16.79 6.24 8.90
CA LEU A 77 17.80 6.23 9.97
C LEU A 77 17.50 5.22 11.08
N ASP A 78 16.24 4.81 11.24
CA ASP A 78 15.82 3.86 12.26
C ASP A 78 16.03 2.39 11.82
N ASN A 79 17.10 1.80 12.32
CA ASN A 79 17.42 0.39 12.08
C ASN A 79 16.46 -0.59 12.77
N SER A 80 15.60 -0.12 13.69
CA SER A 80 14.56 -0.95 14.30
C SER A 80 13.32 -1.10 13.41
N TYR A 81 13.18 -0.28 12.37
CA TYR A 81 12.12 -0.42 11.36
C TYR A 81 12.46 -1.55 10.38
N ASP A 82 12.22 -2.78 10.83
CA ASP A 82 12.50 -4.01 10.11
C ASP A 82 11.44 -4.28 9.03
N ASN A 83 11.63 -3.67 7.88
CA ASN A 83 10.69 -3.77 6.77
C ASN A 83 11.39 -3.90 5.42
N ILE A 84 11.01 -4.93 4.67
CA ILE A 84 11.46 -5.19 3.30
C ILE A 84 10.28 -5.65 2.45
N THR A 85 10.41 -5.53 1.13
CA THR A 85 9.48 -6.05 0.12
C THR A 85 10.24 -7.02 -0.79
N ALA A 86 9.53 -7.88 -1.53
CA ALA A 86 10.17 -8.80 -2.45
C ALA A 86 10.83 -8.02 -3.59
N SER A 87 10.17 -6.95 -4.09
CA SER A 87 10.73 -6.12 -5.15
C SER A 87 11.96 -5.32 -4.69
N SER A 88 11.96 -4.77 -3.48
CA SER A 88 13.15 -4.09 -2.92
C SER A 88 14.32 -5.05 -2.71
N LEU A 89 14.02 -6.29 -2.27
CA LEU A 89 15.02 -7.33 -2.12
C LEU A 89 15.57 -7.75 -3.49
N GLY A 90 14.71 -7.88 -4.50
CA GLY A 90 15.09 -8.18 -5.88
C GLY A 90 16.03 -7.12 -6.45
N LEU A 91 15.72 -5.83 -6.31
CA LEU A 91 16.61 -4.76 -6.78
C LEU A 91 17.95 -4.75 -6.03
N ALA A 92 17.93 -4.94 -4.70
CA ALA A 92 19.15 -5.08 -3.92
C ALA A 92 19.99 -6.28 -4.39
N MET A 93 19.35 -7.41 -4.69
CA MET A 93 20.01 -8.59 -5.25
C MET A 93 20.62 -8.32 -6.62
N SER A 94 19.91 -7.65 -7.53
CA SER A 94 20.48 -7.21 -8.82
C SER A 94 21.75 -6.38 -8.61
N PHE A 95 21.70 -5.39 -7.71
CA PHE A 95 22.85 -4.55 -7.39
C PHE A 95 24.04 -5.40 -6.89
N TYR A 96 23.83 -6.23 -5.86
CA TYR A 96 24.89 -7.05 -5.29
C TYR A 96 25.43 -8.10 -6.26
N ARG A 97 24.59 -8.73 -7.10
CA ARG A 97 25.06 -9.65 -8.15
C ARG A 97 25.98 -8.96 -9.16
N SER A 98 25.76 -7.68 -9.44
CA SER A 98 26.60 -6.91 -10.37
C SER A 98 27.86 -6.31 -9.73
N ARG A 99 27.86 -6.07 -8.41
CA ARG A 99 28.92 -5.33 -7.70
C ARG A 99 29.71 -6.15 -6.68
N CYS A 100 29.24 -7.34 -6.30
CA CYS A 100 29.89 -8.21 -5.33
C CYS A 100 30.26 -9.54 -5.98
N ILE A 101 31.55 -9.80 -6.15
CA ILE A 101 32.02 -11.07 -6.74
C ILE A 101 31.60 -12.28 -5.90
N HIS A 102 31.55 -12.16 -4.57
CA HIS A 102 31.08 -13.23 -3.69
C HIS A 102 29.64 -13.64 -4.03
N VAL A 103 28.74 -12.67 -4.15
CA VAL A 103 27.32 -12.91 -4.47
C VAL A 103 27.17 -13.38 -5.91
N ALA A 104 27.97 -12.86 -6.84
CA ALA A 104 27.98 -13.31 -8.24
C ALA A 104 28.39 -14.79 -8.34
N LEU A 105 29.49 -15.19 -7.69
CA LEU A 105 29.97 -16.57 -7.66
C LEU A 105 28.97 -17.51 -6.97
N ALA A 106 28.40 -17.08 -5.85
CA ALA A 106 27.34 -17.85 -5.19
C ALA A 106 26.13 -18.04 -6.10
N SER A 107 25.67 -16.97 -6.76
CA SER A 107 24.55 -17.03 -7.71
C SER A 107 24.86 -17.93 -8.91
N ALA A 108 26.11 -17.94 -9.41
CA ALA A 108 26.54 -18.82 -10.48
C ALA A 108 26.62 -20.29 -10.06
N ALA A 109 27.10 -20.57 -8.84
CA ALA A 109 27.13 -21.92 -8.28
C ALA A 109 25.73 -22.47 -8.01
N ASP A 110 24.79 -21.58 -7.68
CA ASP A 110 23.40 -21.90 -7.41
C ASP A 110 22.57 -22.05 -8.70
N ALA A 111 23.08 -21.59 -9.85
CA ALA A 111 22.38 -21.64 -11.13
C ALA A 111 22.06 -23.09 -11.54
N GLY A 112 20.77 -23.37 -11.78
CA GLY A 112 20.29 -24.71 -12.13
C GLY A 112 20.09 -25.65 -10.94
N THR A 113 20.24 -25.17 -9.70
CA THR A 113 19.96 -25.93 -8.48
C THR A 113 18.77 -25.36 -7.72
N THR A 114 18.05 -26.20 -6.97
CA THR A 114 17.01 -25.74 -6.04
C THR A 114 17.69 -25.30 -4.74
N VAL A 115 17.86 -23.99 -4.58
CA VAL A 115 18.43 -23.42 -3.36
C VAL A 115 17.33 -23.25 -2.33
N ALA A 116 17.58 -23.66 -1.08
CA ALA A 116 16.73 -23.28 0.03
C ALA A 116 16.83 -21.75 0.19
N GLY A 117 15.71 -21.04 0.05
CA GLY A 117 15.67 -19.58 0.10
C GLY A 117 16.28 -19.00 1.39
N PHE A 118 16.36 -17.67 1.48
CA PHE A 118 17.00 -17.02 2.63
C PHE A 118 16.46 -17.56 3.96
N PRO A 119 17.34 -17.99 4.89
CA PRO A 119 16.88 -18.37 6.21
C PRO A 119 16.33 -17.13 6.94
N PRO A 120 15.42 -17.31 7.92
CA PRO A 120 14.96 -16.22 8.76
C PRO A 120 16.13 -15.54 9.47
N ARG A 121 16.06 -14.21 9.61
CA ARG A 121 17.00 -13.35 10.36
C ARG A 121 16.79 -13.48 11.88
N SER A 122 15.56 -13.80 12.28
CA SER A 122 15.18 -14.01 13.68
C SER A 122 13.93 -14.88 13.77
N ASN A 123 13.65 -15.39 14.97
CA ASN A 123 12.39 -16.12 15.24
C ASN A 123 11.15 -15.21 15.24
N MET A 124 11.35 -13.89 15.13
CA MET A 124 10.29 -12.89 15.24
C MET A 124 10.24 -12.01 13.98
N ASP A 125 10.76 -12.49 12.84
CA ASP A 125 10.75 -11.70 11.62
C ASP A 125 9.32 -11.29 11.23
N PRO A 126 9.11 -10.03 10.85
CA PRO A 126 7.77 -9.54 10.51
C PRO A 126 7.35 -9.94 9.09
N TYR A 127 8.15 -10.74 8.38
CA TYR A 127 7.97 -11.18 7.00
C TYR A 127 8.49 -12.62 6.83
N ASN A 128 8.10 -13.28 5.74
CA ASN A 128 8.59 -14.62 5.40
C ASN A 128 9.70 -14.55 4.33
N LEU A 129 10.96 -14.50 4.77
CA LEU A 129 12.11 -14.39 3.87
C LEU A 129 12.20 -15.51 2.84
N SER A 130 11.85 -16.74 3.22
CA SER A 130 11.90 -17.87 2.32
C SER A 130 10.89 -17.74 1.18
N GLN A 131 9.68 -17.25 1.46
CA GLN A 131 8.68 -16.95 0.42
C GLN A 131 9.06 -15.74 -0.43
N MET A 132 9.66 -14.71 0.17
CA MET A 132 10.10 -13.52 -0.56
C MET A 132 11.28 -13.81 -1.49
N TYR A 133 12.12 -14.78 -1.15
CA TYR A 133 13.33 -15.12 -1.91
C TYR A 133 13.02 -15.49 -3.36
N ASP A 134 12.06 -16.37 -3.61
CA ASP A 134 11.75 -16.84 -4.96
C ASP A 134 11.32 -15.67 -5.86
N VAL A 135 10.47 -14.79 -5.33
CA VAL A 135 10.00 -13.59 -6.03
C VAL A 135 11.16 -12.61 -6.27
N ALA A 136 12.03 -12.41 -5.28
CA ALA A 136 13.18 -11.51 -5.38
C ALA A 136 14.24 -12.01 -6.37
N VAL A 137 14.51 -13.32 -6.39
CA VAL A 137 15.42 -13.94 -7.36
C VAL A 137 14.87 -13.82 -8.77
N GLN A 138 13.59 -14.12 -8.97
CA GLN A 138 12.94 -13.96 -10.27
C GLN A 138 13.03 -12.52 -10.75
N TYR A 139 12.69 -11.56 -9.87
CA TYR A 139 12.87 -10.13 -10.15
C TYR A 139 14.30 -9.81 -10.59
N ALA A 140 15.31 -10.29 -9.84
CA ALA A 140 16.71 -9.99 -10.11
C ALA A 140 17.23 -10.61 -11.41
N ASN A 141 16.67 -11.75 -11.82
CA ASN A 141 16.97 -12.38 -13.11
C ASN A 141 16.37 -11.57 -14.27
N ASP A 142 15.14 -11.09 -14.11
CA ASP A 142 14.43 -10.33 -15.15
C ASP A 142 14.93 -8.88 -15.26
N HIS A 143 15.55 -8.35 -14.19
CA HIS A 143 16.02 -6.97 -14.10
C HIS A 143 17.51 -6.89 -13.67
N PRO A 144 18.46 -7.20 -14.55
CA PRO A 144 19.88 -6.99 -14.29
C PRO A 144 20.17 -5.54 -13.89
N TRP A 145 21.18 -5.34 -13.02
CA TRP A 145 21.51 -4.02 -12.53
C TRP A 145 22.06 -3.10 -13.64
N SER A 146 21.56 -1.87 -13.64
CA SER A 146 22.02 -0.74 -14.44
C SER A 146 21.76 0.55 -13.67
N SER A 147 22.31 1.67 -14.12
CA SER A 147 22.04 2.99 -13.54
C SER A 147 20.54 3.39 -13.60
N ASN A 148 19.76 2.74 -14.46
CA ASN A 148 18.32 2.97 -14.59
C ASN A 148 17.47 1.98 -13.78
N SER A 149 18.07 1.02 -13.08
CA SER A 149 17.32 -0.01 -12.35
C SER A 149 16.40 0.59 -11.28
N TRP A 150 16.69 1.77 -10.73
CA TRP A 150 15.75 2.46 -9.84
C TRP A 150 14.37 2.71 -10.48
N LEU A 151 14.31 2.98 -11.79
CA LEU A 151 13.05 3.25 -12.50
C LEU A 151 12.14 2.02 -12.60
N THR A 152 12.67 0.82 -12.35
CA THR A 152 11.89 -0.42 -12.33
C THR A 152 11.04 -0.55 -11.06
N ILE A 153 11.44 0.12 -9.97
CA ILE A 153 10.66 0.18 -8.73
C ILE A 153 9.81 1.45 -8.70
N LYS A 154 8.49 1.28 -8.76
CA LYS A 154 7.53 2.37 -8.63
C LYS A 154 7.29 2.70 -7.15
N PRO A 155 6.98 3.97 -6.81
CA PRO A 155 6.41 4.29 -5.51
C PRO A 155 5.20 3.41 -5.23
N ARG A 156 5.18 2.75 -4.07
CA ARG A 156 4.12 1.80 -3.73
C ARG A 156 2.81 2.53 -3.46
N ARG A 157 1.71 1.94 -3.92
CA ARG A 157 0.36 2.51 -3.80
C ARG A 157 -0.20 2.34 -2.39
N THR A 158 -1.34 2.97 -2.10
CA THR A 158 -2.06 2.78 -0.84
C THR A 158 -3.45 2.21 -1.10
N LEU A 159 -3.82 1.16 -0.37
CA LEU A 159 -5.17 0.63 -0.37
C LEU A 159 -5.98 1.33 0.74
N LEU A 160 -7.09 1.94 0.37
CA LEU A 160 -8.01 2.60 1.30
C LEU A 160 -9.30 1.78 1.39
N LEU A 161 -9.56 1.20 2.56
CA LEU A 161 -10.77 0.46 2.87
C LEU A 161 -11.74 1.40 3.58
N LEU A 162 -12.88 1.67 2.94
CA LEU A 162 -13.92 2.58 3.39
C LEU A 162 -15.17 1.79 3.81
N PRO A 163 -15.91 2.24 4.84
CA PRO A 163 -17.12 1.55 5.26
C PRO A 163 -18.28 1.77 4.29
N GLU A 164 -19.40 1.13 4.59
CA GLU A 164 -20.68 1.35 3.92
C GLU A 164 -21.02 2.85 3.77
N GLY A 165 -21.66 3.20 2.66
CA GLY A 165 -22.07 4.57 2.32
C GLY A 165 -21.06 5.38 1.53
N PHE A 166 -19.81 4.91 1.39
CA PHE A 166 -18.81 5.52 0.51
C PHE A 166 -18.78 4.94 -0.92
N GLY A 167 -19.59 3.91 -1.22
CA GLY A 167 -19.56 3.19 -2.50
C GLY A 167 -19.67 4.11 -3.73
N ASP A 168 -20.64 5.01 -3.73
CA ASP A 168 -20.91 5.94 -4.85
C ASP A 168 -19.82 7.01 -5.04
N VAL A 169 -18.90 7.14 -4.08
CA VAL A 169 -17.89 8.19 -4.03
C VAL A 169 -16.46 7.66 -3.93
N LEU A 170 -16.25 6.35 -4.11
CA LEU A 170 -14.91 5.73 -4.08
C LEU A 170 -13.93 6.41 -5.03
N ARG A 171 -14.38 6.71 -6.26
CA ARG A 171 -13.57 7.39 -7.28
C ARG A 171 -13.07 8.77 -6.87
N CYS A 172 -13.70 9.42 -5.88
CA CYS A 172 -13.21 10.68 -5.32
C CYS A 172 -11.90 10.52 -4.52
N PHE A 173 -11.56 9.29 -4.11
CA PHE A 173 -10.36 8.96 -3.34
C PHE A 173 -9.22 8.40 -4.20
N GLU A 174 -9.47 7.89 -5.40
CA GLU A 174 -8.51 7.14 -6.25
C GLU A 174 -7.41 8.00 -6.90
N ALA A 175 -7.08 9.17 -6.33
CA ALA A 175 -6.01 10.02 -6.83
C ALA A 175 -4.65 9.63 -6.26
N GLY A 176 -3.58 9.93 -7.01
CA GLY A 176 -2.19 9.92 -6.51
C GLY A 176 -1.71 8.59 -5.95
N GLY A 177 -2.10 7.47 -6.58
CA GLY A 177 -1.67 6.14 -6.17
C GLY A 177 -2.53 5.50 -5.08
N ILE A 178 -3.71 6.04 -4.78
CA ILE A 178 -4.70 5.38 -3.91
C ILE A 178 -5.57 4.42 -4.74
N SER A 179 -5.83 3.23 -4.21
CA SER A 179 -6.95 2.37 -4.61
C SER A 179 -7.98 2.38 -3.49
N ALA A 180 -9.25 2.64 -3.79
CA ALA A 180 -10.31 2.64 -2.79
C ALA A 180 -11.26 1.44 -2.97
N ARG A 181 -11.67 0.85 -1.86
CA ARG A 181 -12.63 -0.26 -1.80
C ARG A 181 -13.63 -0.04 -0.67
N THR A 182 -14.86 -0.50 -0.86
CA THR A 182 -15.87 -0.50 0.20
C THR A 182 -15.86 -1.85 0.92
N VAL A 183 -15.91 -1.80 2.26
CA VAL A 183 -15.99 -2.96 3.15
C VAL A 183 -17.20 -2.72 4.05
N ILE A 184 -18.30 -3.40 3.78
CA ILE A 184 -19.53 -3.33 4.58
C ILE A 184 -19.38 -4.29 5.76
N VAL A 185 -18.91 -5.50 5.48
CA VAL A 185 -18.60 -6.56 6.44
C VAL A 185 -17.19 -7.10 6.25
N PRO A 186 -16.58 -7.73 7.27
CA PRO A 186 -15.20 -8.22 7.16
C PRO A 186 -14.98 -9.17 5.98
N GLU A 187 -15.99 -9.98 5.64
CA GLU A 187 -15.94 -10.96 4.56
C GLU A 187 -15.80 -10.33 3.16
N ASP A 188 -16.11 -9.04 3.01
CA ASP A 188 -15.92 -8.31 1.75
C ASP A 188 -14.44 -8.13 1.40
N ILE A 189 -13.51 -8.33 2.35
CA ILE A 189 -12.07 -8.22 2.10
C ILE A 189 -11.60 -9.43 1.29
N GLU A 190 -11.32 -9.18 0.01
CA GLU A 190 -10.90 -10.22 -0.94
C GLU A 190 -9.37 -10.32 -1.06
N SER A 191 -8.87 -11.51 -1.38
CA SER A 191 -7.43 -11.78 -1.44
C SER A 191 -6.72 -11.11 -2.62
N ASP A 192 -7.42 -10.92 -3.73
CA ASP A 192 -6.90 -10.31 -4.96
C ASP A 192 -6.58 -8.81 -4.78
N TRP A 193 -7.22 -8.14 -3.82
CA TRP A 193 -6.89 -6.76 -3.44
C TRP A 193 -5.46 -6.64 -2.89
N PHE A 194 -4.86 -7.74 -2.46
CA PHE A 194 -3.49 -7.80 -1.93
C PHE A 194 -2.50 -8.47 -2.91
N ALA A 195 -2.84 -8.52 -4.20
CA ALA A 195 -1.96 -9.09 -5.23
C ALA A 195 -0.70 -8.23 -5.50
N GLU A 196 -0.77 -6.91 -5.23
CA GLU A 196 0.37 -5.99 -5.36
C GLU A 196 1.00 -5.61 -4.01
N GLU A 197 2.25 -5.11 -4.04
CA GLU A 197 2.95 -4.63 -2.85
C GLU A 197 2.47 -3.22 -2.45
N TRP A 198 1.67 -3.13 -1.39
CA TRP A 198 1.17 -1.86 -0.89
C TRP A 198 2.20 -1.13 -0.04
N SER A 199 2.17 0.19 -0.08
CA SER A 199 2.87 1.07 0.86
C SER A 199 2.18 1.03 2.22
N ALA A 200 0.85 1.13 2.19
CA ALA A 200 -0.01 1.03 3.35
C ALA A 200 -1.40 0.52 2.97
N ILE A 201 -2.06 -0.06 3.96
CA ILE A 201 -3.49 -0.33 3.99
C ILE A 201 -4.08 0.59 5.04
N ILE A 202 -4.94 1.51 4.62
CA ILE A 202 -5.67 2.40 5.50
C ILE A 202 -7.07 1.84 5.65
N MET A 203 -7.41 1.38 6.84
CA MET A 203 -8.73 0.88 7.17
C MET A 203 -9.49 1.92 7.98
N ILE A 204 -10.57 2.45 7.39
CA ILE A 204 -11.54 3.28 8.09
C ILE A 204 -12.56 2.34 8.75
N SER A 205 -12.71 2.40 10.08
CA SER A 205 -13.58 1.48 10.82
C SER A 205 -15.03 1.53 10.34
N SER A 206 -15.69 0.38 10.29
CA SER A 206 -17.14 0.32 10.02
C SER A 206 -17.95 0.89 11.19
N GLY A 207 -19.11 1.44 10.87
CA GLY A 207 -20.14 1.72 11.87
C GLY A 207 -20.86 0.44 12.32
N GLN A 208 -20.96 -0.57 11.44
CA GLN A 208 -21.61 -1.84 11.75
C GLN A 208 -20.68 -2.76 12.54
N TYR A 209 -21.23 -3.37 13.59
CA TYR A 209 -20.51 -4.35 14.38
C TYR A 209 -20.50 -5.73 13.72
N ALA A 210 -19.33 -6.34 13.68
CA ALA A 210 -19.12 -7.74 13.37
C ALA A 210 -18.28 -8.36 14.49
N ASP A 211 -18.65 -9.55 14.93
CA ASP A 211 -17.98 -10.29 16.00
C ASP A 211 -16.60 -10.82 15.57
N LEU A 212 -15.77 -11.13 16.56
CA LEU A 212 -14.38 -11.55 16.34
C LEU A 212 -14.21 -12.73 15.35
N PRO A 213 -15.04 -13.80 15.38
CA PRO A 213 -14.90 -14.92 14.45
C PRO A 213 -14.98 -14.51 12.97
N ARG A 214 -15.82 -13.53 12.65
CA ARG A 214 -15.99 -13.01 11.28
C ARG A 214 -14.77 -12.26 10.77
N TRP A 215 -14.03 -11.63 11.69
CA TRP A 215 -12.78 -10.95 11.35
C TRP A 215 -11.61 -11.89 11.04
N LYS A 216 -11.71 -13.20 11.32
CA LYS A 216 -10.56 -14.11 11.20
C LYS A 216 -9.90 -14.09 9.82
N ASN A 217 -10.69 -14.24 8.75
CA ASN A 217 -10.16 -14.29 7.38
C ASN A 217 -9.70 -12.91 6.90
N ALA A 218 -10.51 -11.88 7.16
CA ALA A 218 -10.17 -10.49 6.88
C ALA A 218 -8.84 -10.08 7.52
N TRP A 219 -8.67 -10.38 8.81
CA TRP A 219 -7.45 -10.09 9.56
C TRP A 219 -6.27 -10.90 9.04
N PHE A 220 -6.45 -12.17 8.70
CA PHE A 220 -5.40 -12.96 8.06
C PHE A 220 -4.89 -12.33 6.77
N LEU A 221 -5.78 -11.83 5.90
CA LEU A 221 -5.39 -11.16 4.65
C LEU A 221 -4.66 -9.84 4.92
N LEU A 222 -5.13 -9.03 5.87
CA LEU A 222 -4.44 -7.82 6.30
C LEU A 222 -3.04 -8.13 6.84
N MET A 223 -2.89 -9.15 7.67
CA MET A 223 -1.59 -9.56 8.22
C MET A 223 -0.66 -10.12 7.15
N LYS A 224 -1.19 -10.84 6.15
CA LYS A 224 -0.42 -11.27 4.99
C LYS A 224 0.17 -10.07 4.25
N ALA A 225 -0.62 -9.02 4.02
CA ALA A 225 -0.14 -7.81 3.36
C ALA A 225 0.85 -7.00 4.22
N VAL A 226 0.67 -6.97 5.54
CA VAL A 226 1.67 -6.41 6.47
C VAL A 226 2.98 -7.19 6.39
N SER A 227 2.91 -8.52 6.32
CA SER A 227 4.09 -9.37 6.16
C SER A 227 4.77 -9.23 4.81
N ALA A 228 4.05 -8.75 3.78
CA ALA A 228 4.59 -8.38 2.48
C ALA A 228 5.19 -6.95 2.45
N GLY A 229 5.22 -6.25 3.60
CA GLY A 229 5.91 -4.98 3.76
C GLY A 229 5.02 -3.74 3.80
N SER A 230 3.70 -3.92 3.93
CA SER A 230 2.73 -2.83 4.07
C SER A 230 2.60 -2.36 5.52
N ASP A 231 2.35 -1.07 5.74
CA ASP A 231 1.86 -0.60 7.04
C ASP A 231 0.33 -0.75 7.09
N LEU A 232 -0.23 -1.18 8.22
CA LEU A 232 -1.68 -1.17 8.48
C LEU A 232 -2.01 0.03 9.35
N ILE A 233 -2.86 0.93 8.87
CA ILE A 233 -3.27 2.15 9.57
C ILE A 233 -4.77 2.09 9.80
N MET A 234 -5.18 2.07 11.06
CA MET A 234 -6.58 1.96 11.45
C MET A 234 -7.07 3.31 11.94
N LEU A 235 -8.05 3.87 11.23
CA LEU A 235 -8.62 5.19 11.50
C LEU A 235 -10.11 5.06 11.83
N PRO A 236 -10.66 5.97 12.63
CA PRO A 236 -12.08 5.94 12.94
C PRO A 236 -12.92 6.32 11.71
N GLY A 237 -13.94 5.51 11.43
CA GLY A 237 -15.01 5.85 10.50
C GLY A 237 -16.12 6.68 11.15
N PRO A 238 -17.13 7.07 10.36
CA PRO A 238 -18.27 7.86 10.82
C PRO A 238 -18.99 7.22 12.01
N ARG A 239 -19.34 8.02 13.03
CA ARG A 239 -20.19 7.61 14.15
C ARG A 239 -21.65 7.66 13.73
N ASP A 240 -22.02 6.74 12.85
CA ASP A 240 -23.32 6.69 12.19
C ASP A 240 -24.16 5.46 12.60
N CYS A 241 -23.75 4.80 13.69
CA CYS A 241 -24.39 3.59 14.22
C CYS A 241 -24.31 3.55 15.74
N GLN A 242 -25.31 2.93 16.37
CA GLN A 242 -25.32 2.71 17.82
C GLN A 242 -24.18 1.78 18.28
N ASP A 243 -23.78 0.82 17.45
CA ASP A 243 -22.69 -0.12 17.76
C ASP A 243 -21.30 0.37 17.34
N TRP A 244 -21.18 1.61 16.86
CA TRP A 244 -19.89 2.18 16.42
C TRP A 244 -18.81 2.02 17.49
N GLY A 245 -19.13 2.34 18.75
CA GLY A 245 -18.16 2.23 19.86
C GLY A 245 -17.69 0.80 20.10
N LYS A 246 -18.57 -0.19 19.96
CA LYS A 246 -18.21 -1.61 20.09
C LYS A 246 -17.28 -2.05 18.96
N THR A 247 -17.52 -1.58 17.74
CA THR A 247 -16.70 -1.89 16.57
C THR A 247 -15.31 -1.30 16.71
N VAL A 248 -15.22 -0.04 17.15
CA VAL A 248 -13.95 0.65 17.42
C VAL A 248 -13.15 -0.07 18.52
N ASP A 249 -13.80 -0.44 19.62
CA ASP A 249 -13.16 -1.18 20.72
C ASP A 249 -12.63 -2.54 20.23
N LEU A 250 -13.46 -3.34 19.54
CA LEU A 250 -13.05 -4.66 19.04
C LEU A 250 -11.85 -4.56 18.09
N LEU A 251 -11.91 -3.65 17.12
CA LEU A 251 -10.84 -3.47 16.14
C LEU A 251 -9.53 -3.02 16.80
N ARG A 252 -9.62 -2.17 17.82
CA ARG A 252 -8.47 -1.80 18.64
C ARG A 252 -7.91 -3.02 19.35
N ASP A 253 -8.75 -3.79 20.04
CA ASP A 253 -8.32 -4.97 20.80
C ASP A 253 -7.60 -5.97 19.90
N ILE A 254 -8.13 -6.23 18.69
CA ILE A 254 -7.48 -7.09 17.70
C ILE A 254 -6.09 -6.56 17.31
N ALA A 255 -5.96 -5.25 17.06
CA ALA A 255 -4.70 -4.64 16.65
C ALA A 255 -3.65 -4.62 17.78
N GLU A 256 -4.08 -4.30 19.00
CA GLU A 256 -3.24 -4.25 20.20
C GLU A 256 -2.79 -5.65 20.61
N GLU A 257 -3.70 -6.63 20.62
CA GLU A 257 -3.38 -8.03 20.92
C GLU A 257 -2.43 -8.61 19.87
N THR A 258 -2.65 -8.34 18.58
CA THR A 258 -1.73 -8.77 17.52
C THR A 258 -0.34 -8.18 17.73
N SER A 259 -0.25 -6.90 18.10
CA SER A 259 1.03 -6.23 18.36
C SER A 259 1.70 -6.74 19.64
N ALA A 260 0.93 -7.16 20.65
CA ALA A 260 1.44 -7.75 21.87
C ALA A 260 2.00 -9.16 21.64
N GLN A 261 1.27 -10.00 20.89
CA GLN A 261 1.71 -11.34 20.53
C GLN A 261 2.87 -11.34 19.51
N ARG A 262 2.92 -10.32 18.64
CA ARG A 262 3.96 -10.14 17.61
C ARG A 262 4.59 -8.74 17.70
N PRO A 263 5.50 -8.49 18.66
CA PRO A 263 6.13 -7.19 18.83
C PRO A 263 6.84 -6.62 17.59
N SER A 264 7.34 -7.47 16.69
CA SER A 264 7.96 -7.06 15.43
C SER A 264 6.99 -6.37 14.46
N LEU A 265 5.68 -6.55 14.62
CA LEU A 265 4.65 -5.88 13.82
C LEU A 265 4.22 -4.53 14.41
N LYS A 266 4.61 -4.22 15.65
CA LYS A 266 4.16 -3.01 16.38
C LYS A 266 4.45 -1.70 15.63
N GLN A 267 5.54 -1.65 14.87
CA GLN A 267 5.88 -0.46 14.09
C GLN A 267 5.11 -0.35 12.76
N LYS A 268 4.51 -1.46 12.29
CA LYS A 268 3.74 -1.56 11.04
C LYS A 268 2.24 -1.44 11.27
N ILE A 269 1.74 -1.82 12.43
CA ILE A 269 0.33 -1.67 12.81
C ILE A 269 0.16 -0.38 13.61
N ARG A 270 -0.56 0.60 13.02
CA ARG A 270 -0.84 1.91 13.61
C ARG A 270 -2.33 2.00 13.96
N CYS A 271 -2.65 1.72 15.21
CA CYS A 271 -3.99 1.91 15.75
C CYS A 271 -4.18 3.39 16.13
N LEU A 272 -4.97 4.12 15.32
CA LEU A 272 -5.33 5.53 15.55
C LEU A 272 -6.82 5.68 15.88
N LEU A 273 -7.45 4.57 16.24
CA LEU A 273 -8.81 4.56 16.73
C LEU A 273 -8.90 5.39 18.04
N PRO A 274 -10.03 6.04 18.34
CA PRO A 274 -10.21 6.85 19.54
C PRO A 274 -10.51 5.98 20.75
N LEU A 275 -9.92 6.31 21.91
CA LEU A 275 -10.30 5.71 23.20
C LEU A 275 -11.65 6.28 23.62
N LYS A 276 -12.35 5.59 24.54
CA LYS A 276 -13.60 6.09 25.13
C LYS A 276 -13.45 7.49 25.74
N SER A 277 -12.29 7.80 26.33
CA SER A 277 -11.96 9.11 26.87
C SER A 277 -11.83 10.22 25.82
N HIS A 278 -11.64 9.87 24.55
CA HIS A 278 -11.52 10.81 23.43
C HIS A 278 -12.84 11.04 22.69
N HIS A 279 -13.96 10.48 23.16
CA HIS A 279 -15.26 10.63 22.49
C HIS A 279 -15.84 12.05 22.52
N SER A 280 -15.29 12.95 23.34
CA SER A 280 -15.72 14.34 23.51
C SER A 280 -14.91 15.36 22.69
N MET A 281 -14.06 14.92 21.75
CA MET A 281 -13.27 15.83 20.91
C MET A 281 -14.17 16.62 19.94
N ALA A 282 -14.30 17.93 20.17
CA ALA A 282 -15.26 18.81 19.50
C ALA A 282 -15.09 18.99 17.97
N ASP A 283 -14.08 18.40 17.35
CA ASP A 283 -13.81 18.50 15.90
C ASP A 283 -13.39 17.15 15.29
N ALA A 284 -13.81 16.05 15.90
CA ALA A 284 -13.41 14.73 15.44
C ALA A 284 -13.99 14.40 14.03
N PRO A 285 -13.18 13.86 13.10
CA PRO A 285 -13.64 13.49 11.75
C PRO A 285 -14.81 12.52 11.76
N PHE A 286 -14.86 11.63 12.76
CA PHE A 286 -15.94 10.65 12.90
C PHE A 286 -17.30 11.29 13.25
N ASP A 287 -17.34 12.51 13.79
CA ASP A 287 -18.59 13.22 14.09
C ASP A 287 -19.09 14.07 12.90
N ILE A 288 -18.24 14.37 11.90
CA ILE A 288 -18.59 15.21 10.73
C ILE A 288 -19.76 14.67 9.89
N LEU A 289 -19.96 13.35 9.93
CA LEU A 289 -20.96 12.62 9.15
C LEU A 289 -22.06 11.99 10.00
N ALA A 290 -22.01 12.12 11.33
CA ALA A 290 -22.97 11.50 12.24
C ALA A 290 -24.42 11.93 11.98
N ASP A 291 -24.64 13.21 11.63
CA ASP A 291 -25.98 13.78 11.45
C ASP A 291 -26.53 13.67 10.01
N LYS A 292 -25.85 12.96 9.10
CA LYS A 292 -26.16 12.98 7.65
C LYS A 292 -26.77 11.69 7.12
N ILE A 293 -27.22 10.80 7.99
CA ILE A 293 -27.89 9.56 7.59
C ILE A 293 -29.30 9.89 7.13
N ASN A 294 -29.64 9.56 5.89
CA ASN A 294 -31.03 9.56 5.45
C ASN A 294 -31.68 8.24 5.90
N LEU A 295 -32.61 8.34 6.86
CA LEU A 295 -33.31 7.19 7.44
C LEU A 295 -34.14 6.39 6.41
N VAL A 296 -34.45 6.97 5.25
CA VAL A 296 -35.29 6.36 4.21
C VAL A 296 -34.48 5.59 3.16
N THR A 297 -33.27 6.07 2.84
CA THR A 297 -32.45 5.51 1.74
C THR A 297 -31.21 4.75 2.21
N GLY A 298 -30.97 4.65 3.52
CA GLY A 298 -29.77 4.03 4.08
C GLY A 298 -28.55 4.94 4.06
N ARG A 299 -27.36 4.36 4.32
CA ARG A 299 -26.10 5.11 4.34
C ARG A 299 -25.65 5.44 2.93
N HIS A 300 -25.74 6.71 2.54
CA HIS A 300 -25.15 7.22 1.29
C HIS A 300 -24.50 8.58 1.55
N PHE A 301 -23.19 8.68 1.33
CA PHE A 301 -22.45 9.93 1.50
C PHE A 301 -22.24 10.63 0.16
N THR A 302 -22.60 11.91 0.11
CA THR A 302 -22.32 12.76 -1.06
C THR A 302 -20.82 13.01 -1.20
N GLN A 303 -20.37 13.35 -2.42
CA GLN A 303 -18.96 13.73 -2.65
C GLN A 303 -18.52 14.91 -1.76
N SER A 304 -19.45 15.84 -1.47
CA SER A 304 -19.21 16.94 -0.54
C SER A 304 -18.95 16.47 0.88
N ALA A 305 -19.74 15.50 1.36
CA ALA A 305 -19.60 14.92 2.69
C ALA A 305 -18.28 14.12 2.81
N ALA A 306 -18.00 13.25 1.84
CA ALA A 306 -16.77 12.47 1.77
C ALA A 306 -15.51 13.35 1.76
N LYS A 307 -15.53 14.43 0.98
CA LYS A 307 -14.42 15.40 0.96
C LYS A 307 -14.17 16.04 2.32
N ARG A 308 -15.21 16.48 3.03
CA ARG A 308 -15.06 17.08 4.37
C ARG A 308 -14.48 16.07 5.37
N PHE A 309 -15.03 14.85 5.38
CA PHE A 309 -14.54 13.77 6.24
C PHE A 309 -13.06 13.52 5.99
N TRP A 310 -12.67 13.28 4.74
CA TRP A 310 -11.28 12.99 4.40
C TRP A 310 -10.33 14.15 4.72
N SER A 311 -10.72 15.38 4.40
CA SER A 311 -9.90 16.56 4.72
C SER A 311 -9.70 16.74 6.23
N ALA A 312 -10.70 16.42 7.06
CA ALA A 312 -10.56 16.45 8.51
C ALA A 312 -9.68 15.31 9.03
N THR A 313 -9.87 14.08 8.53
CA THR A 313 -9.03 12.91 8.85
C THR A 313 -7.55 13.20 8.54
N LEU A 314 -7.26 13.73 7.35
CA LEU A 314 -5.89 14.09 6.97
C LEU A 314 -5.33 15.24 7.82
N ARG A 315 -6.16 16.21 8.22
CA ARG A 315 -5.71 17.30 9.10
C ARG A 315 -5.32 16.76 10.47
N GLN A 316 -6.18 15.95 11.09
CA GLN A 316 -5.93 15.38 12.42
C GLN A 316 -4.68 14.49 12.44
N HIS A 317 -4.44 13.73 11.37
CA HIS A 317 -3.34 12.76 11.31
C HIS A 317 -2.16 13.22 10.43
N SER A 318 -2.07 14.52 10.12
CA SER A 318 -1.06 15.10 9.22
C SER A 318 0.40 14.85 9.64
N ALA A 319 0.65 14.66 10.93
CA ALA A 319 1.98 14.35 11.46
C ALA A 319 2.51 12.97 11.04
N ILE A 320 1.62 12.04 10.68
CA ILE A 320 1.95 10.64 10.39
C ILE A 320 1.47 10.16 9.03
N LEU A 321 0.50 10.87 8.42
CA LEU A 321 -0.14 10.48 7.19
C LEU A 321 -0.09 11.60 6.16
N ARG A 322 0.40 11.27 4.95
CA ARG A 322 0.42 12.14 3.77
C ARG A 322 -0.35 11.45 2.66
N MET A 323 -1.54 11.98 2.34
CA MET A 323 -2.36 11.47 1.24
C MET A 323 -2.87 12.60 0.34
N PRO A 324 -3.15 12.30 -0.94
CA PRO A 324 -3.93 13.16 -1.82
C PRO A 324 -5.28 13.58 -1.20
N GLN A 325 -5.69 14.83 -1.51
CA GLN A 325 -7.02 15.32 -1.15
C GLN A 325 -8.10 14.61 -1.96
N CYS A 326 -9.27 14.45 -1.35
CA CYS A 326 -10.46 13.93 -2.01
C CYS A 326 -10.94 14.94 -3.06
N LYS A 327 -11.12 14.49 -4.30
CA LYS A 327 -11.54 15.32 -5.43
C LYS A 327 -13.00 15.06 -5.77
N ARG A 328 -13.78 16.14 -5.89
CA ARG A 328 -15.14 16.03 -6.44
C ARG A 328 -15.02 15.73 -7.94
N LEU A 329 -15.83 14.79 -8.39
CA LEU A 329 -16.00 14.47 -9.80
C LEU A 329 -17.06 15.40 -10.38
N PRO A 330 -16.92 15.80 -11.66
CA PRO A 330 -17.97 16.54 -12.34
C PRO A 330 -19.28 15.77 -12.26
N GLU A 331 -20.37 16.46 -11.91
CA GLU A 331 -21.69 15.86 -12.02
C GLU A 331 -21.98 15.59 -13.49
N HIS A 332 -22.23 14.32 -13.84
CA HIS A 332 -22.92 14.04 -15.10
C HIS A 332 -24.30 14.69 -14.96
N LYS A 333 -24.53 15.80 -15.66
CA LYS A 333 -25.88 16.31 -15.87
C LYS A 333 -26.69 15.14 -16.43
N LYS A 334 -27.54 14.53 -15.60
CA LYS A 334 -28.63 13.71 -16.12
C LYS A 334 -29.40 14.64 -17.03
N PHE A 335 -29.39 14.35 -18.32
CA PHE A 335 -30.29 14.99 -19.26
C PHE A 335 -31.69 14.57 -18.80
N ASP A 336 -32.34 15.42 -17.99
CA ASP A 336 -33.72 15.22 -17.62
C ASP A 336 -34.52 15.35 -18.92
N GLY A 337 -34.92 14.20 -19.47
CA GLY A 337 -35.93 14.12 -20.50
C GLY A 337 -37.27 14.58 -19.93
N ARG A 338 -37.45 15.90 -19.84
CA ARG A 338 -38.74 16.56 -19.65
C ARG A 338 -39.02 17.45 -20.85
N ASP A 339 -39.17 16.82 -22.00
CA ASP A 339 -40.00 17.34 -23.08
C ASP A 339 -41.04 16.26 -23.40
N SER A 340 -42.15 16.29 -22.67
CA SER A 340 -43.42 15.70 -23.11
C SER A 340 -44.53 16.68 -22.79
N HIS A 341 -44.54 17.77 -23.57
CA HIS A 341 -45.74 18.57 -23.73
C HIS A 341 -46.83 17.71 -24.41
N GLN A 342 -47.93 17.57 -23.69
CA GLN A 342 -49.32 17.51 -24.16
C GLN A 342 -49.68 16.62 -25.36
N GLN A 343 -50.46 15.60 -25.03
CA GLN A 343 -51.48 15.00 -25.89
C GLN A 343 -52.34 16.06 -26.59
N ASN A 344 -52.48 15.95 -27.91
CA ASN A 344 -53.79 15.98 -28.58
C ASN A 344 -53.70 15.24 -29.93
N LEU A 345 -54.78 14.50 -30.20
CA LEU A 345 -55.02 13.47 -31.21
C LEU A 345 -55.13 14.01 -32.67
N PRO A 346 -55.25 13.12 -33.69
CA PRO A 346 -54.71 13.28 -35.04
C PRO A 346 -55.75 13.77 -36.05
N ASP A 347 -55.29 14.25 -37.21
CA ASP A 347 -55.97 13.92 -38.47
C ASP A 347 -55.05 14.05 -39.69
N GLN A 348 -55.48 13.35 -40.73
CA GLN A 348 -54.82 12.89 -41.96
C GLN A 348 -54.23 13.96 -42.88
N GLY A 349 -53.24 13.54 -43.70
CA GLY A 349 -52.83 14.27 -44.90
C GLY A 349 -51.56 13.70 -45.53
N GLU A 350 -51.74 13.01 -46.65
CA GLU A 350 -50.74 12.38 -47.51
C GLU A 350 -49.56 13.29 -47.90
N SER A 351 -48.36 12.72 -48.01
CA SER A 351 -47.59 12.57 -49.28
C SER A 351 -46.08 12.46 -49.03
N VAL A 352 -45.49 11.42 -49.63
CA VAL A 352 -44.05 11.18 -49.84
C VAL A 352 -43.72 11.81 -51.21
N PRO A 353 -42.58 12.51 -51.41
CA PRO A 353 -41.39 11.80 -51.89
C PRO A 353 -39.99 12.34 -51.49
N ILE A 354 -39.09 11.37 -51.26
CA ILE A 354 -37.75 11.15 -51.85
C ILE A 354 -36.73 12.30 -51.86
N THR A 355 -35.48 11.94 -51.51
CA THR A 355 -34.14 12.44 -51.93
C THR A 355 -33.29 12.84 -50.72
N THR A 356 -31.98 12.60 -50.61
CA THR A 356 -30.97 11.75 -51.26
C THR A 356 -29.81 11.71 -50.25
N GLU A 357 -29.01 10.65 -50.32
CA GLU A 357 -27.69 10.48 -49.70
C GLU A 357 -26.87 11.77 -49.57
N TYR A 358 -26.05 11.89 -48.52
CA TYR A 358 -24.61 12.15 -48.68
C TYR A 358 -23.84 11.71 -47.44
N ILE A 359 -23.03 10.67 -47.66
CA ILE A 359 -21.88 10.28 -46.86
C ILE A 359 -20.74 11.21 -47.28
N GLU A 360 -20.07 11.86 -46.33
CA GLU A 360 -18.72 12.37 -46.55
C GLU A 360 -17.79 11.94 -45.40
N PHE A 361 -16.81 11.12 -45.78
CA PHE A 361 -15.58 10.84 -45.07
C PHE A 361 -14.63 12.04 -45.19
N ALA A 362 -13.88 12.31 -44.09
CA ALA A 362 -12.44 12.70 -43.93
C ALA A 362 -11.77 13.64 -44.96
N PRO A 363 -10.71 14.44 -44.65
CA PRO A 363 -9.53 14.10 -43.82
C PRO A 363 -8.95 15.33 -43.06
N GLU A 364 -7.80 15.38 -42.36
CA GLU A 364 -6.60 14.56 -42.10
C GLU A 364 -6.26 14.59 -40.61
#